data_AF-A0A268JXJ5-F1
#
_entry.id   AF-A0A268JXJ5-F1
#
_cell.length_a   1.000
_cell.length_b   1.000
_cell.length_c   1.000
_cell.angle_alpha   90.00
_cell.angle_beta   90.00
_cell.angle_gamma   90.00
#
_symmetry.space_group_name_H-M   'P 1'
#
loop_
_entity.id
_entity.type
_entity.pdbx_description
1 polymer ?
#
loop_
_entity_poly.entity_id
_entity_poly.type
_entity_poly.pdbx_seq_one_letter_code
_entity_poly.pdbx_strand_id
1 'polypeptide(L)'
;MSEIHSPSHVQELLGIDSHTLRKYATLLEGHGYKIHRNHRGHRGYFDKDITTIRKFIEFTGQEGMTLELSAQAVMSWNSEENKNVIRTEEETVQTNPPDPEIIQNNNLDELLERIEHLEQINMDLIKHLKEKAVREAYLEEKINQIVKYVVRSEQLLEERSKMMLEETRQQIAAAHQKKWWKWWK
;
A
#
# COMPACT_ATOMS: atom_id res chain seq x y z
N MET A 1 14.58 25.47 7.75
CA MET A 1 13.57 24.57 7.15
C MET A 1 14.28 23.82 6.04
N SER A 2 14.33 22.50 6.09
CA SER A 2 14.96 21.71 5.02
C SER A 2 13.85 21.23 4.09
N GLU A 3 13.77 21.80 2.90
CA GLU A 3 12.77 21.44 1.90
C GLU A 3 13.05 20.05 1.33
N ILE A 4 12.00 19.24 1.14
CA ILE A 4 12.11 17.91 0.53
C ILE A 4 11.81 18.05 -0.95
N HIS A 5 12.83 17.79 -1.77
CA HIS A 5 12.75 17.81 -3.22
C HIS A 5 12.33 16.46 -3.78
N SER A 6 11.41 16.51 -4.75
CA SER A 6 11.00 15.32 -5.49
C SER A 6 12.12 14.84 -6.43
N PRO A 7 12.19 13.54 -6.77
CA PRO A 7 13.18 13.03 -7.72
C PRO A 7 13.19 13.78 -9.06
N SER A 8 12.01 14.14 -9.58
CA SER A 8 11.86 14.91 -10.82
C SER A 8 12.52 16.29 -10.73
N HIS A 9 12.36 16.98 -9.60
CA HIS A 9 12.99 18.28 -9.38
C HIS A 9 14.52 18.18 -9.30
N VAL A 10 15.04 17.14 -8.64
CA VAL A 10 16.49 16.90 -8.56
C VAL A 10 17.10 16.56 -9.93
N GLN A 11 16.38 15.82 -10.76
CA GLN A 11 16.80 15.52 -12.14
C GLN A 11 17.01 16.80 -12.96
N GLU A 12 16.05 17.74 -12.88
CA GLU A 12 16.14 19.03 -13.56
C GLU A 12 17.31 19.86 -13.03
N LEU A 13 17.47 19.92 -11.71
CA LEU A 13 18.51 20.72 -11.07
C LEU A 13 19.93 20.21 -11.33
N LEU A 14 20.11 18.90 -11.47
CA LEU A 14 21.41 18.27 -11.72
C LEU A 14 21.65 17.97 -13.21
N GLY A 15 20.63 18.13 -14.06
CA GLY A 15 20.73 17.84 -15.50
C GLY A 15 20.98 16.37 -15.82
N ILE A 16 20.40 15.44 -15.04
CA ILE A 16 20.61 13.99 -15.19
C ILE A 16 19.29 13.23 -15.36
N ASP A 17 19.38 12.09 -16.07
CA ASP A 17 18.24 11.19 -16.27
C ASP A 17 17.85 10.43 -14.98
N SER A 18 16.58 10.01 -14.92
CA SER A 18 16.02 9.27 -13.77
C SER A 18 16.80 7.98 -13.48
N HIS A 19 17.27 7.30 -14.52
CA HIS A 19 18.08 6.09 -14.37
C HIS A 19 19.44 6.40 -13.74
N THR A 20 20.08 7.48 -14.16
CA THR A 20 21.38 7.94 -13.64
C THR A 20 21.27 8.39 -12.20
N LEU A 21 20.25 9.19 -11.86
CA LEU A 21 19.97 9.60 -10.48
C LEU A 21 19.75 8.37 -9.57
N ARG A 22 18.99 7.38 -10.03
CA ARG A 22 18.75 6.13 -9.27
C ARG A 22 20.05 5.34 -9.08
N LYS A 23 20.89 5.24 -10.12
CA LYS A 23 22.18 4.54 -10.07
C LYS A 23 23.11 5.19 -9.04
N TYR A 24 23.24 6.50 -9.07
CA TYR A 24 24.11 7.25 -8.15
C TYR A 24 23.61 7.20 -6.71
N ALA A 25 22.30 7.37 -6.50
CA ALA A 25 21.68 7.23 -5.20
C ALA A 25 21.92 5.84 -4.59
N THR A 26 21.72 4.76 -5.36
CA THR A 26 21.99 3.38 -4.89
C THR A 26 23.47 3.16 -4.59
N LEU A 27 24.38 3.71 -5.39
CA LEU A 27 25.81 3.56 -5.15
C LEU A 27 26.26 4.26 -3.87
N LEU A 28 25.80 5.49 -3.65
CA LEU A 28 26.05 6.23 -2.41
C LEU A 28 25.45 5.52 -1.19
N GLU A 29 24.21 5.00 -1.32
CA GLU A 29 23.58 4.18 -0.27
C GLU A 29 24.42 2.92 0.06
N GLY A 30 24.99 2.27 -0.96
CA GLY A 30 25.89 1.12 -0.78
C GLY A 30 27.19 1.44 -0.04
N HIS A 31 27.64 2.70 -0.09
CA HIS A 31 28.83 3.19 0.61
C HIS A 31 28.49 3.87 1.96
N GLY A 32 27.25 3.72 2.43
CA GLY A 32 26.82 4.16 3.76
C GLY A 32 26.13 5.53 3.82
N TYR A 33 25.87 6.19 2.69
CA TYR A 33 25.07 7.42 2.65
C TYR A 33 23.58 7.12 2.84
N LYS A 34 22.86 7.92 3.64
CA LYS A 34 21.44 7.68 3.92
C LYS A 34 20.56 8.70 3.23
N ILE A 35 19.89 8.28 2.15
CA ILE A 35 18.87 9.09 1.47
C ILE A 35 17.51 8.83 2.14
N HIS A 36 16.75 9.90 2.35
CA HIS A 36 15.42 9.80 2.94
C HIS A 36 14.44 9.06 2.01
N ARG A 37 13.51 8.30 2.59
CA ARG A 37 12.45 7.60 1.87
C ARG A 37 11.11 7.97 2.49
N ASN A 38 10.13 8.26 1.64
CA ASN A 38 8.78 8.55 2.07
C ASN A 38 8.02 7.27 2.48
N HIS A 39 6.81 7.43 2.99
CA HIS A 39 5.93 6.34 3.42
C HIS A 39 5.55 5.33 2.30
N ARG A 40 5.79 5.66 1.03
CA ARG A 40 5.59 4.77 -0.13
C ARG A 40 6.88 4.08 -0.59
N GLY A 41 7.99 4.31 0.12
CA GLY A 41 9.31 3.81 -0.22
C GLY A 41 10.00 4.56 -1.37
N HIS A 42 9.46 5.69 -1.83
CA HIS A 42 10.11 6.54 -2.84
C HIS A 42 11.16 7.43 -2.17
N ARG A 43 12.29 7.66 -2.84
CA ARG A 43 13.35 8.54 -2.32
C ARG A 43 12.88 10.00 -2.35
N GLY A 44 13.12 10.72 -1.26
CA GLY A 44 13.03 12.17 -1.16
C GLY A 44 14.41 12.74 -0.89
N TYR A 45 14.73 13.88 -1.50
CA TYR A 45 16.07 14.46 -1.47
C TYR A 45 16.03 15.79 -0.74
N PHE A 46 16.91 15.99 0.23
CA PHE A 46 17.17 17.28 0.86
C PHE A 46 18.25 18.04 0.09
N ASP A 47 18.42 19.33 0.40
CA ASP A 47 19.48 20.15 -0.21
C ASP A 47 20.88 19.54 -0.06
N LYS A 48 21.16 18.91 1.09
CA LYS A 48 22.42 18.18 1.34
C LYS A 48 22.60 16.96 0.42
N ASP A 49 21.52 16.31 0.02
CA ASP A 49 21.57 15.15 -0.86
C ASP A 49 21.87 15.63 -2.29
N ILE A 50 21.31 16.78 -2.68
CA ILE A 50 21.57 17.41 -3.97
C ILE A 50 23.05 17.85 -4.08
N THR A 51 23.60 18.52 -3.05
CA THR A 51 25.02 18.92 -3.05
C THR A 51 25.94 17.71 -3.08
N THR A 52 25.62 16.67 -2.32
CA THR A 52 26.36 15.40 -2.31
C THR A 52 26.38 14.74 -3.68
N ILE A 53 25.22 14.62 -4.34
CA ILE A 53 25.12 13.99 -5.67
C ILE A 53 25.81 14.87 -6.72
N ARG A 54 25.73 16.20 -6.61
CA ARG A 54 26.46 17.10 -7.49
C ARG A 54 27.97 16.89 -7.39
N LYS A 55 28.50 16.79 -6.16
CA LYS A 55 29.92 16.52 -5.93
C LYS A 55 30.34 15.13 -6.42
N PHE A 56 29.44 14.15 -6.28
CA PHE A 56 29.64 12.82 -6.83
C PHE A 56 29.80 12.86 -8.36
N ILE A 57 28.92 13.58 -9.06
CA ILE A 57 29.00 13.75 -10.53
C ILE A 57 30.35 14.37 -10.92
N GLU A 58 30.80 15.40 -10.19
CA GLU A 58 32.09 16.06 -10.44
C GLU A 58 33.27 15.07 -10.33
N PHE A 59 33.31 14.24 -9.29
CA PHE A 59 34.38 13.23 -9.15
C PHE A 59 34.32 12.14 -10.21
N THR A 60 33.13 11.78 -10.68
CA THR A 60 33.02 10.80 -11.78
C THR A 60 33.48 11.35 -13.14
N GLY A 61 33.57 12.68 -13.28
CA GLY A 61 34.08 13.33 -14.49
C GLY A 61 35.60 13.48 -14.55
N GLN A 62 36.33 13.15 -13.47
CA GLN A 62 37.79 13.26 -13.41
C GLN A 62 38.47 12.05 -14.05
N GLU A 63 39.55 12.28 -14.81
CA GLU A 63 40.32 11.22 -15.46
C GLU A 63 40.92 10.25 -14.42
N GLY A 64 40.64 8.94 -14.59
CA GLY A 64 41.15 7.88 -13.70
C GLY A 64 40.28 7.56 -12.48
N MET A 65 39.14 8.24 -12.28
CA MET A 65 38.18 7.90 -11.22
C MET A 65 37.18 6.82 -11.66
N THR A 66 37.03 5.76 -10.86
CA THR A 66 35.91 4.81 -11.00
C THR A 66 34.72 5.28 -10.17
N LEU A 67 33.51 4.84 -10.53
CA LEU A 67 32.28 5.19 -9.80
C LEU A 67 32.38 4.88 -8.29
N GLU A 68 33.03 3.78 -7.92
CA GLU A 68 33.22 3.37 -6.53
C GLU A 68 34.22 4.28 -5.79
N LEU A 69 35.35 4.61 -6.43
CA LEU A 69 36.33 5.55 -5.88
C LEU A 69 35.72 6.95 -5.71
N SER A 70 34.91 7.41 -6.67
CA SER A 70 34.17 8.66 -6.56
C SER A 70 33.20 8.63 -5.39
N ALA A 71 32.52 7.50 -5.12
CA ALA A 71 31.58 7.38 -4.01
C ALA A 71 32.32 7.47 -2.67
N GLN A 72 33.45 6.78 -2.55
CA GLN A 72 34.30 6.85 -1.37
C GLN A 72 34.86 8.27 -1.15
N ALA A 73 35.29 8.95 -2.21
CA ALA A 73 35.79 10.33 -2.13
C ALA A 73 34.71 11.31 -1.64
N VAL A 74 33.47 11.20 -2.13
CA VAL A 74 32.34 12.00 -1.63
C VAL A 74 32.04 11.74 -0.16
N MET A 75 32.14 10.49 0.29
CA MET A 75 31.89 10.14 1.69
C MET A 75 32.98 10.71 2.61
N SER A 76 34.24 10.65 2.20
CA SER A 76 35.35 11.30 2.91
C SER A 76 35.17 12.82 2.96
N TRP A 77 34.80 13.44 1.82
CA TRP A 77 34.53 14.88 1.75
C TRP A 77 33.37 15.31 2.66
N ASN A 78 32.25 14.58 2.67
CA ASN A 78 31.14 14.86 3.60
C ASN A 78 31.56 14.73 5.07
N SER A 79 32.45 13.78 5.39
CA SER A 79 32.98 13.61 6.75
C SER A 79 33.92 14.75 7.16
N GLU A 80 34.71 15.26 6.22
CA GLU A 80 35.60 16.41 6.41
C GLU A 80 34.84 17.74 6.47
N GLU A 81 33.80 17.92 5.66
CA GLU A 81 32.93 19.11 5.71
C GLU A 81 32.18 19.18 7.04
N ASN A 82 31.64 18.05 7.54
CA ASN A 82 31.08 18.01 8.89
C ASN A 82 32.12 18.34 9.98
N LYS A 83 33.40 18.03 9.79
CA LYS A 83 34.47 18.40 10.73
C LYS A 83 34.95 19.85 10.57
N ASN A 84 34.93 20.39 9.36
CA ASN A 84 35.33 21.77 9.07
C ASN A 84 34.23 22.77 9.43
N VAL A 85 32.94 22.41 9.29
CA VAL A 85 31.81 23.20 9.82
C VAL A 85 31.94 23.39 11.33
N ILE A 86 32.35 22.35 12.07
CA ILE A 86 32.64 22.45 13.52
C ILE A 86 33.84 23.36 13.83
N ARG A 87 34.75 23.58 12.87
CA ARG A 87 36.02 24.29 13.08
C ARG A 87 36.04 25.72 12.53
N THR A 88 35.08 26.08 11.68
CA THR A 88 34.98 27.41 11.04
C THR A 88 33.90 28.29 11.67
N GLU A 89 33.06 27.76 12.56
CA GLU A 89 32.01 28.51 13.28
C GLU A 89 32.49 29.22 14.56
N GLU A 90 33.80 29.28 14.87
CA GLU A 90 34.30 30.02 16.04
C GLU A 90 34.55 31.52 15.76
N GLU A 91 34.49 31.98 14.51
CA GLU A 91 34.63 33.41 14.21
C GLU A 91 33.49 33.92 13.33
N THR A 92 32.64 34.72 13.97
CA THR A 92 31.67 35.70 13.45
C THR A 92 30.19 35.29 13.40
N VAL A 93 29.42 36.11 14.13
CA VAL A 93 27.96 36.30 14.13
C VAL A 93 27.16 35.43 15.10
N GLN A 94 26.86 36.04 16.25
CA GLN A 94 25.77 35.68 17.14
C GLN A 94 24.44 35.56 16.37
N THR A 95 23.96 34.33 16.23
CA THR A 95 22.52 34.03 16.28
C THR A 95 22.38 32.74 17.07
N ASN A 96 21.75 32.85 18.25
CA ASN A 96 21.57 31.75 19.17
C ASN A 96 21.04 30.50 18.44
N PRO A 97 21.65 29.31 18.62
CA PRO A 97 21.04 28.07 18.14
C PRO A 97 19.69 27.88 18.85
N PRO A 98 18.63 27.41 18.15
CA PRO A 98 17.36 27.10 18.80
C PRO A 98 17.60 26.03 19.86
N ASP A 99 17.08 26.24 21.06
CA ASP A 99 17.23 25.30 22.17
C ASP A 99 16.89 23.86 21.72
N PRO A 100 17.68 22.85 22.12
CA PRO A 100 17.40 21.45 21.81
C PRO A 100 16.02 20.99 22.32
N GLU A 101 15.46 21.70 23.30
CA GLU A 101 14.10 21.51 23.82
C GLU A 101 13.02 21.88 22.77
N ILE A 102 13.24 22.92 21.96
CA ILE A 102 12.31 23.36 20.90
C ILE A 102 12.26 22.34 19.75
N ILE A 103 13.40 21.74 19.41
CA ILE A 103 13.50 20.71 18.36
C ILE A 103 12.82 19.40 18.82
N GLN A 104 12.96 19.03 20.10
CA GLN A 104 12.25 17.87 20.65
C GLN A 104 10.73 18.10 20.71
N ASN A 105 10.29 19.30 21.08
CA ASN A 105 8.87 19.65 21.14
C ASN A 105 8.22 19.61 19.75
N ASN A 106 8.86 20.14 18.71
CA ASN A 106 8.34 20.08 17.34
C ASN A 106 8.18 18.64 16.82
N ASN A 107 9.12 17.75 17.15
CA ASN A 107 9.01 16.32 16.79
C ASN A 107 7.91 15.59 17.58
N LEU A 108 7.65 16.01 18.82
CA LEU A 108 6.58 15.47 19.66
C LEU A 108 5.21 15.91 19.14
N ASP A 109 5.08 17.18 18.75
CA ASP A 109 3.84 17.73 18.19
C ASP A 109 3.49 17.06 16.84
N GLU A 110 4.47 16.88 15.95
CA GLU A 110 4.27 16.13 14.69
C GLU A 110 3.84 14.67 14.95
N LEU A 111 4.41 14.04 15.98
CA LEU A 111 4.06 12.68 16.38
C LEU A 111 2.63 12.60 16.95
N LEU A 112 2.21 13.60 17.73
CA LEU A 112 0.86 13.71 18.28
C LEU A 112 -0.18 13.92 17.17
N GLU A 113 0.07 14.86 16.24
CA GLU A 113 -0.81 15.07 15.07
C GLU A 113 -0.93 13.79 14.24
N ARG A 114 0.17 13.04 14.09
CA ARG A 114 0.14 11.76 13.38
C ARG A 114 -0.69 10.71 14.10
N ILE A 115 -0.61 10.64 15.43
CA ILE A 115 -1.41 9.73 16.25
C ILE A 115 -2.89 10.08 16.12
N GLU A 116 -3.26 11.35 16.25
CA GLU A 116 -4.65 11.81 16.13
C GLU A 116 -5.22 11.47 14.73
N HIS A 117 -4.45 11.71 13.67
CA HIS A 117 -4.85 11.33 12.32
C HIS A 117 -5.02 9.81 12.15
N LEU A 118 -4.15 9.00 12.76
CA LEU A 118 -4.29 7.54 12.74
C LEU A 118 -5.50 7.06 13.53
N GLU A 119 -5.81 7.69 14.67
CA GLU A 119 -7.03 7.42 15.44
C GLU A 119 -8.28 7.74 14.62
N GLN A 120 -8.29 8.86 13.91
CA GLN A 120 -9.39 9.24 13.02
C GLN A 120 -9.61 8.21 11.90
N ILE A 121 -8.53 7.77 11.24
CA ILE A 121 -8.59 6.70 10.22
C ILE A 121 -9.12 5.41 10.83
N ASN A 122 -8.64 5.02 12.01
CA ASN A 122 -9.08 3.81 12.68
C ASN A 122 -10.57 3.88 13.03
N MET A 123 -11.06 5.03 13.48
CA MET A 123 -12.47 5.26 13.76
C MET A 123 -13.34 5.12 12.51
N ASP A 124 -12.94 5.72 11.39
CA ASP A 124 -13.64 5.59 10.12
C ASP A 124 -13.61 4.14 9.60
N LEU A 125 -12.47 3.45 9.74
CA LEU A 125 -12.36 2.04 9.38
C LEU A 125 -13.31 1.17 10.21
N ILE A 126 -13.34 1.37 11.53
CA ILE A 126 -14.27 0.66 12.44
C ILE A 126 -15.72 0.93 12.04
N LYS A 127 -16.07 2.17 11.70
CA LYS A 127 -17.41 2.52 11.24
C LYS A 127 -17.78 1.75 9.98
N HIS A 128 -16.92 1.76 8.96
CA HIS A 128 -17.15 1.02 7.72
C HIS A 128 -17.24 -0.50 7.94
N LEU A 129 -16.44 -1.06 8.85
CA LEU A 129 -16.52 -2.47 9.21
C LEU A 129 -17.86 -2.81 9.86
N LYS A 130 -18.36 -1.96 10.77
CA LYS A 130 -19.69 -2.13 11.38
C LYS A 130 -20.80 -2.07 10.33
N GLU A 131 -20.76 -1.06 9.45
CA GLU A 131 -21.74 -0.93 8.35
C GLU A 131 -21.71 -2.15 7.42
N LYS A 132 -20.51 -2.68 7.13
CA LYS A 132 -20.34 -3.90 6.32
C LYS A 132 -20.93 -5.12 7.03
N ALA A 133 -20.65 -5.32 8.32
CA ALA A 133 -21.19 -6.43 9.09
C ALA A 133 -22.72 -6.42 9.14
N VAL A 134 -23.34 -5.24 9.33
CA VAL A 134 -24.81 -5.10 9.29
C VAL A 134 -25.38 -5.47 7.93
N ARG A 135 -24.73 -5.02 6.85
CA ARG A 135 -25.16 -5.35 5.48
C ARG A 135 -25.06 -6.85 5.20
N GLU A 136 -23.97 -7.49 5.64
CA GLU A 136 -23.77 -8.94 5.48
C GLU A 136 -24.83 -9.74 6.23
N ALA A 137 -25.13 -9.38 7.49
CA ALA A 137 -26.19 -10.04 8.27
C ALA A 137 -27.56 -9.92 7.58
N TYR A 138 -27.89 -8.75 7.03
CA TYR A 138 -29.14 -8.56 6.28
C TYR A 138 -29.18 -9.43 5.01
N LEU A 139 -28.08 -9.50 4.25
CA LEU A 139 -28.00 -10.33 3.05
C LEU A 139 -28.13 -11.82 3.40
N GLU A 140 -27.49 -12.27 4.47
CA GLU A 140 -27.57 -13.64 4.96
C GLU A 140 -29.01 -14.00 5.36
N GLU A 141 -29.74 -13.09 6.02
CA GLU A 141 -31.16 -13.29 6.32
C GLU A 141 -31.99 -13.45 5.03
N LYS A 142 -31.77 -12.61 4.03
CA LYS A 142 -32.48 -12.71 2.73
C LYS A 142 -32.15 -14.00 1.99
N ILE A 143 -30.89 -14.42 1.97
CA ILE A 143 -30.48 -15.70 1.39
C ILE A 143 -31.18 -16.85 2.11
N ASN A 144 -31.20 -16.83 3.45
CA ASN A 144 -31.90 -17.85 4.24
C ASN A 144 -33.40 -17.91 3.95
N GLN A 145 -34.06 -16.77 3.71
CA GLN A 145 -35.47 -16.72 3.29
C GLN A 145 -35.66 -17.36 1.91
N ILE A 146 -34.78 -17.06 0.96
CA ILE A 146 -34.82 -17.64 -0.39
C ILE A 146 -34.60 -19.15 -0.32
N VAL A 147 -33.57 -19.61 0.41
CA VAL A 147 -33.28 -21.04 0.58
C VAL A 147 -34.48 -21.78 1.17
N LYS A 148 -35.12 -21.24 2.23
CA LYS A 148 -36.34 -21.83 2.81
C LYS A 148 -37.49 -21.92 1.79
N TYR A 149 -37.65 -20.92 0.93
CA TYR A 149 -38.67 -20.94 -0.10
C TYR A 149 -38.36 -22.00 -1.17
N VAL A 150 -37.13 -22.03 -1.67
CA VAL A 150 -36.67 -23.00 -2.69
C VAL A 150 -36.85 -24.42 -2.20
N VAL A 151 -36.35 -24.75 -1.00
CA VAL A 151 -36.47 -26.09 -0.40
C VAL A 151 -37.94 -26.51 -0.29
N ARG A 152 -38.82 -25.61 0.18
CA ARG A 152 -40.26 -25.91 0.25
C ARG A 152 -40.86 -26.15 -1.14
N SER A 153 -40.47 -25.34 -2.13
CA SER A 153 -40.98 -25.46 -3.49
C SER A 153 -40.53 -26.77 -4.15
N GLU A 154 -39.30 -27.20 -3.91
CA GLU A 154 -38.76 -28.47 -4.41
C GLU A 154 -39.49 -29.66 -3.76
N GLN A 155 -39.73 -29.61 -2.44
CA GLN A 155 -40.50 -30.64 -1.74
C GLN A 155 -41.91 -30.79 -2.31
N LEU A 156 -42.63 -29.69 -2.50
CA LEU A 156 -43.97 -29.70 -3.09
C LEU A 156 -43.96 -30.24 -4.53
N LEU A 157 -42.94 -29.91 -5.32
CA LEU A 157 -42.79 -30.42 -6.68
C LEU A 157 -42.53 -31.93 -6.68
N GLU A 158 -41.71 -32.41 -5.76
CA GLU A 158 -41.41 -33.84 -5.60
C GLU A 158 -42.64 -34.63 -5.16
N GLU A 159 -43.40 -34.13 -4.19
CA GLU A 159 -44.68 -34.72 -3.76
C GLU A 159 -45.69 -34.78 -4.91
N ARG A 160 -45.83 -33.68 -5.65
CA ARG A 160 -46.69 -33.64 -6.84
C ARG A 160 -46.25 -34.63 -7.90
N SER A 161 -44.95 -34.75 -8.14
CA SER A 161 -44.38 -35.74 -9.07
C SER A 161 -44.70 -37.17 -8.65
N LYS A 162 -44.60 -37.48 -7.34
CA LYS A 162 -44.96 -38.80 -6.79
C LYS A 162 -46.45 -39.11 -6.98
N MET A 163 -47.34 -38.17 -6.66
CA MET A 163 -48.79 -38.33 -6.87
C MET A 163 -49.14 -38.58 -8.35
N MET A 164 -48.59 -37.78 -9.26
CA MET A 164 -48.78 -37.98 -10.70
C MET A 164 -48.28 -39.35 -11.17
N LEU A 165 -47.15 -39.83 -10.64
CA LEU A 165 -46.61 -41.15 -10.97
C LEU A 165 -47.52 -42.28 -10.46
N GLU A 166 -48.11 -42.13 -9.28
CA GLU A 166 -49.07 -43.09 -8.75
C GLU A 166 -50.38 -43.10 -9.56
N GLU A 167 -50.93 -41.93 -9.91
CA GLU A 167 -52.11 -41.81 -10.75
C GLU A 167 -51.90 -42.46 -12.12
N THR A 168 -50.77 -42.18 -12.77
CA THR A 168 -50.42 -42.79 -14.06
C THR A 168 -50.29 -44.31 -13.96
N ARG A 169 -49.69 -44.84 -12.89
CA ARG A 169 -49.65 -46.30 -12.62
C ARG A 169 -51.05 -46.89 -12.48
N GLN A 170 -51.94 -46.24 -11.74
CA GLN A 170 -53.32 -46.69 -11.57
C GLN A 170 -54.10 -46.68 -12.88
N GLN A 171 -53.94 -45.63 -13.70
CA GLN A 171 -54.56 -45.53 -15.02
C GLN A 171 -54.08 -46.64 -15.96
N ILE A 172 -52.78 -46.93 -15.97
CA ILE A 172 -52.20 -48.04 -16.75
C ILE A 172 -52.81 -49.37 -16.29
N ALA A 173 -52.82 -49.65 -14.98
CA ALA A 173 -53.40 -50.88 -14.43
C ALA A 173 -54.88 -51.04 -14.80
N ALA A 174 -55.69 -49.98 -14.67
CA ALA A 174 -57.10 -49.99 -15.07
C ALA A 174 -57.29 -50.21 -16.58
N ALA A 175 -56.42 -49.64 -17.42
CA ALA A 175 -56.43 -49.85 -18.87
C ALA A 175 -56.09 -51.30 -19.25
N HIS A 176 -55.12 -51.92 -18.58
CA HIS A 176 -54.82 -53.35 -18.77
C HIS A 176 -56.01 -54.24 -18.37
N GLN A 177 -56.70 -53.92 -17.27
CA GLN A 177 -57.91 -54.65 -16.85
C GLN A 177 -59.05 -54.58 -17.88
N LYS A 178 -59.28 -53.43 -18.52
CA LYS A 178 -60.35 -53.30 -19.52
C LYS A 178 -60.06 -54.02 -20.84
N LYS A 179 -58.79 -54.32 -21.13
CA LYS A 179 -58.40 -54.95 -22.40
C LYS A 179 -58.53 -56.46 -22.37
N TRP A 180 -58.18 -57.15 -21.27
CA TRP A 180 -58.16 -58.62 -21.26
C TRP A 180 -59.55 -59.25 -21.47
N TRP A 181 -60.63 -58.70 -20.90
CA TRP A 181 -62.00 -59.21 -21.10
C TRP A 181 -62.48 -59.13 -22.56
N LYS A 182 -61.91 -58.23 -23.39
CA LYS A 182 -62.27 -58.11 -24.81
C LYS A 182 -61.72 -59.24 -25.68
N TRP A 183 -60.74 -60.00 -25.20
CA TRP A 183 -60.18 -61.16 -25.90
C TRP A 183 -60.99 -62.44 -25.68
N TRP A 184 -61.96 -62.42 -24.76
CA TRP A 184 -62.85 -63.54 -24.44
C TRP A 184 -64.23 -63.42 -25.11
N LYS A 185 -64.40 -62.45 -26.02
CA LYS A 185 -65.63 -62.23 -26.79
C LYS A 185 -65.35 -62.47 -28.26
#